data_AF-A0A2G4F8D7-F1
#
_entry.id   AF-A0A2G4F8D7-F1
#
_cell.length_a   1.000
_cell.length_b   1.000
_cell.length_c   1.000
_cell.angle_alpha   90.00
_cell.angle_beta   90.00
_cell.angle_gamma   90.00
#
_symmetry.space_group_name_H-M   'P 1'
#
loop_
_entity.id
_entity.type
_entity.pdbx_description
1 polymer ?
#
loop_
_entity_poly.entity_id
_entity_poly.type
_entity_poly.pdbx_seq_one_letter_code
_entity_poly.pdbx_strand_id
1 'polypeptide(L)'
;MSSQPLVIGKFSLGMGDRFAHEAEAQLAACVAAQKLGVEIVPVWNKSNREHNIIGSEPTSTRAAADAAVKTLGWTAPYFLDADHIGLKTVERFVGVSDFFTIDVADFIAQPADPAAVKAFVDRHPELVGTITLAGIDRPFTTTRADVERTAAKFLLAVQEAGKVYRHIVSVKGVGRFVPEISMDETDSPQTPPELLIILAAIADEGVPIQTIAPKFTGRFNKGVDYVGDLAQFEREFNDDLCVIAHAVKQYGLPANLKLSVHSGSDKFSIYPAIRRALAKHGAGVHVKTAGTTWLEEVIGLAEAGGAGLALAKEI
;
A
#
# COMPACT_ATOMS: atom_id res chain seq x y z
N MET A 1 -28.74 -0.24 11.83
CA MET A 1 -28.44 -1.08 10.65
C MET A 1 -26.94 -1.08 10.50
N SER A 2 -26.26 -2.22 10.70
CA SER A 2 -24.80 -2.30 10.49
C SER A 2 -24.55 -2.09 8.99
N SER A 3 -23.95 -0.96 8.63
CA SER A 3 -23.44 -0.76 7.27
C SER A 3 -22.38 -1.82 7.01
N GLN A 4 -22.42 -2.49 5.87
CA GLN A 4 -21.34 -3.41 5.50
C GLN A 4 -19.97 -2.71 5.59
N PRO A 5 -18.91 -3.45 6.00
CA PRO A 5 -17.56 -2.90 6.00
C PRO A 5 -17.21 -2.35 4.61
N LEU A 6 -16.49 -1.24 4.59
CA LEU A 6 -15.95 -0.66 3.37
C LEU A 6 -14.80 -1.54 2.86
N VAL A 7 -14.92 -2.04 1.63
CA VAL A 7 -14.01 -3.03 1.03
C VAL A 7 -13.44 -2.45 -0.26
N ILE A 8 -12.11 -2.42 -0.39
CA ILE A 8 -11.44 -2.01 -1.62
C ILE A 8 -11.57 -3.09 -2.70
N GLY A 9 -11.78 -2.67 -3.94
CA GLY A 9 -11.89 -3.56 -5.09
C GLY A 9 -10.61 -4.36 -5.37
N LYS A 10 -10.72 -5.41 -6.20
CA LYS A 10 -9.62 -6.33 -6.51
C LYS A 10 -8.38 -5.60 -7.06
N PHE A 11 -8.58 -4.68 -8.00
CA PHE A 11 -7.53 -3.83 -8.53
C PHE A 11 -7.79 -2.39 -8.09
N SER A 12 -6.78 -1.72 -7.56
CA SER A 12 -6.86 -0.30 -7.22
C SER A 12 -5.58 0.43 -7.57
N LEU A 13 -5.70 1.67 -7.98
CA LEU A 13 -4.57 2.51 -8.34
C LEU A 13 -4.54 3.73 -7.42
N GLY A 14 -3.41 3.94 -6.74
CA GLY A 14 -3.10 5.20 -6.06
C GLY A 14 -2.75 6.22 -7.13
N MET A 15 -3.50 7.31 -7.21
CA MET A 15 -3.46 8.32 -8.26
C MET A 15 -3.08 9.67 -7.65
N GLY A 16 -1.85 9.78 -7.17
CA GLY A 16 -1.42 10.99 -6.51
C GLY A 16 -1.46 12.19 -7.45
N ASP A 17 -2.01 13.28 -6.92
CA ASP A 17 -2.23 14.55 -7.61
C ASP A 17 -1.76 15.69 -6.69
N ARG A 18 -0.60 16.25 -7.02
CA ARG A 18 0.06 17.23 -6.15
C ARG A 18 -0.61 18.60 -6.21
N PHE A 19 -1.25 18.95 -7.32
CA PHE A 19 -1.84 20.27 -7.52
C PHE A 19 -3.38 20.25 -7.58
N ALA A 20 -3.99 19.07 -7.51
CA ALA A 20 -5.43 18.87 -7.57
C ALA A 20 -6.04 19.32 -8.91
N HIS A 21 -5.29 19.11 -10.01
CA HIS A 21 -5.67 19.49 -11.37
C HIS A 21 -5.93 18.28 -12.27
N GLU A 22 -5.48 17.08 -11.89
CA GLU A 22 -5.44 15.92 -12.78
C GLU A 22 -6.51 14.87 -12.47
N ALA A 23 -7.30 15.06 -11.41
CA ALA A 23 -8.31 14.10 -10.99
C ALA A 23 -9.27 13.65 -12.11
N GLU A 24 -9.70 14.57 -12.99
CA GLU A 24 -10.57 14.22 -14.11
C GLU A 24 -9.85 13.38 -15.17
N ALA A 25 -8.64 13.77 -15.58
CA ALA A 25 -7.83 13.03 -16.55
C ALA A 25 -7.44 11.64 -16.03
N GLN A 26 -7.06 11.57 -14.76
CA GLN A 26 -6.80 10.34 -14.03
C GLN A 26 -8.04 9.43 -14.05
N LEU A 27 -9.20 9.92 -13.63
CA LEU A 27 -10.42 9.12 -13.62
C LEU A 27 -10.83 8.68 -15.02
N ALA A 28 -10.60 9.49 -16.06
CA ALA A 28 -10.84 9.12 -17.45
C ALA A 28 -10.02 7.88 -17.88
N ALA A 29 -8.81 7.68 -17.36
CA ALA A 29 -8.03 6.47 -17.58
C ALA A 29 -8.68 5.23 -16.95
N CYS A 30 -9.27 5.36 -15.74
CA CYS A 30 -10.04 4.28 -15.11
C CYS A 30 -11.32 3.96 -15.89
N VAL A 31 -12.02 4.98 -16.41
CA VAL A 31 -13.16 4.79 -17.32
C VAL A 31 -12.74 4.06 -18.60
N ALA A 32 -11.58 4.39 -19.17
CA ALA A 32 -11.05 3.68 -20.33
C ALA A 32 -10.74 2.21 -20.02
N ALA A 33 -10.15 1.91 -18.86
CA ALA A 33 -9.93 0.53 -18.41
C ALA A 33 -11.26 -0.23 -18.24
N GLN A 34 -12.29 0.41 -17.67
CA GLN A 34 -13.61 -0.19 -17.51
C GLN A 34 -14.26 -0.54 -18.85
N LYS A 35 -14.10 0.31 -19.88
CA LYS A 35 -14.55 0.02 -21.26
C LYS A 35 -13.83 -1.18 -21.88
N LEU A 36 -12.62 -1.48 -21.43
CA LEU A 36 -11.87 -2.69 -21.80
C LEU A 36 -12.23 -3.91 -20.92
N GLY A 37 -13.21 -3.79 -20.03
CA GLY A 37 -13.67 -4.86 -19.16
C GLY A 37 -12.83 -5.05 -17.89
N VAL A 38 -11.97 -4.08 -17.54
CA VAL A 38 -11.15 -4.12 -16.33
C VAL A 38 -11.58 -3.03 -15.36
N GLU A 39 -12.16 -3.43 -14.22
CA GLU A 39 -12.49 -2.50 -13.15
C GLU A 39 -11.24 -2.19 -12.31
N ILE A 40 -10.88 -0.91 -12.25
CA ILE A 40 -9.80 -0.38 -11.41
C ILE A 40 -10.42 0.67 -10.50
N VAL A 41 -10.29 0.48 -9.19
CA VAL A 41 -10.77 1.44 -8.22
C VAL A 41 -9.76 2.58 -8.05
N PRO A 42 -10.11 3.84 -8.38
CA PRO A 42 -9.23 4.98 -8.18
C PRO A 42 -9.12 5.33 -6.70
N VAL A 43 -7.89 5.61 -6.26
CA VAL A 43 -7.56 6.03 -4.88
C VAL A 43 -6.69 7.27 -4.98
N TRP A 44 -7.22 8.46 -4.70
CA TRP A 44 -6.39 9.66 -4.70
C TRP A 44 -5.56 9.71 -3.41
N ASN A 45 -4.25 9.55 -3.54
CA ASN A 45 -3.31 9.55 -2.40
C ASN A 45 -2.46 10.81 -2.38
N LYS A 46 -2.24 11.38 -1.19
CA LYS A 46 -1.29 12.48 -1.02
C LYS A 46 -0.74 12.48 0.40
N SER A 47 0.58 12.51 0.52
CA SER A 47 1.23 12.46 1.82
C SER A 47 1.14 13.79 2.57
N ASN A 48 1.19 13.75 3.90
CA ASN A 48 1.28 14.97 4.72
C ASN A 48 2.50 15.84 4.33
N ARG A 49 3.61 15.20 3.94
CA ARG A 49 4.81 15.89 3.44
C ARG A 49 4.50 16.68 2.16
N GLU A 50 3.80 16.07 1.20
CA GLU A 50 3.42 16.74 -0.05
C GLU A 50 2.43 17.89 0.18
N HIS A 51 1.46 17.72 1.07
CA HIS A 51 0.58 18.81 1.47
C HIS A 51 1.36 20.02 2.01
N ASN A 52 2.34 19.78 2.87
CA ASN A 52 3.16 20.85 3.45
C ASN A 52 4.08 21.52 2.42
N ILE A 53 4.70 20.76 1.52
CA ILE A 53 5.58 21.31 0.47
C ILE A 53 4.79 22.19 -0.49
N ILE A 54 3.59 21.75 -0.91
CA ILE A 54 2.75 22.48 -1.86
C ILE A 54 1.97 23.63 -1.18
N GLY A 55 1.74 23.55 0.13
CA GLY A 55 0.84 24.48 0.83
C GLY A 55 -0.63 24.19 0.55
N SER A 56 -1.00 22.91 0.51
CA SER A 56 -2.37 22.44 0.22
C SER A 56 -2.96 21.66 1.41
N GLU A 57 -4.27 21.41 1.37
CA GLU A 57 -4.99 20.68 2.43
C GLU A 57 -5.65 19.39 1.91
N PRO A 58 -5.82 18.35 2.74
CA PRO A 58 -6.49 17.11 2.34
C PRO A 58 -7.91 17.32 1.76
N THR A 59 -8.60 18.38 2.22
CA THR A 59 -9.91 18.79 1.70
C THR A 59 -9.88 19.18 0.23
N SER A 60 -8.78 19.75 -0.28
CA SER A 60 -8.69 20.13 -1.70
C SER A 60 -8.58 18.91 -2.59
N THR A 61 -7.82 17.89 -2.18
CA THR A 61 -7.76 16.61 -2.90
C THR A 61 -9.12 15.92 -2.91
N ARG A 62 -9.84 15.91 -1.78
CA ARG A 62 -11.22 15.40 -1.73
C ARG A 62 -12.14 16.14 -2.71
N ALA A 63 -12.09 17.47 -2.73
CA ALA A 63 -12.95 18.28 -3.61
C ALA A 63 -12.67 18.01 -5.10
N ALA A 64 -11.39 17.85 -5.48
CA ALA A 64 -11.01 17.53 -6.86
C ALA A 64 -11.49 16.13 -7.29
N ALA A 65 -11.30 15.12 -6.43
CA ALA A 65 -11.81 13.77 -6.67
C ALA A 65 -13.34 13.77 -6.86
N ASP A 66 -14.08 14.49 -6.02
CA ASP A 66 -15.55 14.57 -6.08
C ASP A 66 -16.05 15.26 -7.32
N ALA A 67 -15.38 16.35 -7.70
CA ALA A 67 -15.66 17.05 -8.94
C ALA A 67 -15.45 16.13 -10.14
N ALA A 68 -14.32 15.41 -10.21
CA ALA A 68 -14.01 14.47 -11.28
C ALA A 68 -15.05 13.34 -11.36
N VAL A 69 -15.39 12.71 -10.23
CA VAL A 69 -16.40 11.66 -10.14
C VAL A 69 -17.76 12.14 -10.65
N LYS A 70 -18.18 13.34 -10.24
CA LYS A 70 -19.43 13.95 -10.70
C LYS A 70 -19.40 14.26 -12.20
N THR A 71 -18.32 14.86 -12.71
CA THR A 71 -18.18 15.26 -14.11
C THR A 71 -18.22 14.05 -15.05
N LEU A 72 -17.51 12.97 -14.69
CA LEU A 72 -17.42 11.77 -15.52
C LEU A 72 -18.54 10.76 -15.24
N GLY A 73 -19.45 11.05 -14.30
CA GLY A 73 -20.55 10.17 -13.94
C GLY A 73 -20.09 8.82 -13.38
N TRP A 74 -18.96 8.79 -12.66
CA TRP A 74 -18.43 7.56 -12.07
C TRP A 74 -19.32 7.07 -10.92
N THR A 75 -19.77 5.82 -11.02
CA THR A 75 -20.72 5.22 -10.06
C THR A 75 -20.13 4.07 -9.25
N ALA A 76 -18.94 3.60 -9.62
CA ALA A 76 -18.19 2.60 -8.86
C ALA A 76 -17.48 3.25 -7.66
N PRO A 77 -16.98 2.46 -6.69
CA PRO A 77 -16.22 3.01 -5.57
C PRO A 77 -15.01 3.83 -6.02
N TYR A 78 -14.62 4.79 -5.18
CA TYR A 78 -13.35 5.50 -5.22
C TYR A 78 -12.97 5.87 -3.78
N PHE A 79 -11.69 6.15 -3.55
CA PHE A 79 -11.18 6.45 -2.22
C PHE A 79 -10.25 7.65 -2.22
N LEU A 80 -10.11 8.27 -1.04
CA LEU A 80 -9.08 9.24 -0.72
C LEU A 80 -8.16 8.65 0.36
N ASP A 81 -6.87 8.55 0.03
CA ASP A 81 -5.83 7.96 0.88
C ASP A 81 -5.02 9.02 1.63
N ALA A 82 -5.08 8.92 2.96
CA ALA A 82 -4.16 9.57 3.88
C ALA A 82 -2.80 8.86 3.81
N ASP A 83 -1.97 9.27 2.85
CA ASP A 83 -0.74 8.56 2.53
C ASP A 83 0.38 8.84 3.54
N HIS A 84 1.14 7.81 3.91
CA HIS A 84 2.21 7.84 4.90
C HIS A 84 1.86 8.64 6.19
N ILE A 85 0.82 8.19 6.92
CA ILE A 85 0.40 8.82 8.18
C ILE A 85 0.82 8.04 9.43
N GLY A 86 0.87 8.77 10.54
CA GLY A 86 0.99 8.23 11.90
C GLY A 86 0.18 9.10 12.88
N LEU A 87 0.29 8.84 14.18
CA LEU A 87 -0.50 9.55 15.21
C LEU A 87 -0.35 11.08 15.16
N LYS A 88 0.82 11.57 14.73
CA LYS A 88 1.11 13.02 14.65
C LYS A 88 0.44 13.72 13.46
N THR A 89 0.07 12.98 12.42
CA THR A 89 -0.36 13.55 11.13
C THR A 89 -1.80 13.20 10.78
N VAL A 90 -2.33 12.09 11.32
CA VAL A 90 -3.64 11.52 10.96
C VAL A 90 -4.83 12.47 11.18
N GLU A 91 -4.75 13.37 12.15
CA GLU A 91 -5.83 14.33 12.48
C GLU A 91 -6.26 15.19 11.28
N ARG A 92 -5.31 15.58 10.42
CA ARG A 92 -5.63 16.39 9.23
C ARG A 92 -6.47 15.64 8.21
N PHE A 93 -6.44 14.30 8.24
CA PHE A 93 -7.00 13.44 7.21
C PHE A 93 -8.26 12.70 7.66
N VAL A 94 -8.39 12.42 8.97
CA VAL A 94 -9.40 11.50 9.51
C VAL A 94 -10.84 11.86 9.12
N GLY A 95 -11.13 13.16 8.98
CA GLY A 95 -12.44 13.68 8.58
C GLY A 95 -12.77 13.57 7.10
N VAL A 96 -11.77 13.46 6.22
CA VAL A 96 -11.94 13.55 4.75
C VAL A 96 -11.50 12.31 3.98
N SER A 97 -10.63 11.49 4.56
CA SER A 97 -10.08 10.29 3.92
C SER A 97 -10.87 9.04 4.31
N ASP A 98 -10.85 8.04 3.45
CA ASP A 98 -11.51 6.74 3.62
C ASP A 98 -10.58 5.55 3.30
N PHE A 99 -9.34 5.85 2.91
CA PHE A 99 -8.19 4.94 2.90
C PHE A 99 -7.10 5.57 3.79
N PHE A 100 -6.40 4.75 4.57
CA PHE A 100 -5.32 5.21 5.46
C PHE A 100 -4.10 4.33 5.32
N THR A 101 -2.99 4.94 4.91
CA THR A 101 -1.68 4.30 4.82
C THR A 101 -0.89 4.58 6.06
N ILE A 102 -0.87 3.60 6.95
CA ILE A 102 -0.19 3.70 8.23
C ILE A 102 1.28 3.37 8.02
N ASP A 103 2.12 4.39 8.10
CA ASP A 103 3.56 4.26 7.96
C ASP A 103 4.18 3.87 9.30
N VAL A 104 4.99 2.81 9.27
CA VAL A 104 5.67 2.29 10.45
C VAL A 104 7.19 2.20 10.28
N ALA A 105 7.76 2.76 9.20
CA ALA A 105 9.19 2.65 8.88
C ALA A 105 10.10 3.11 10.03
N ASP A 106 9.77 4.23 10.69
CA ASP A 106 10.52 4.80 11.82
C ASP A 106 10.61 3.84 13.03
N PHE A 107 9.67 2.90 13.15
CA PHE A 107 9.60 1.96 14.26
C PHE A 107 10.26 0.61 13.95
N ILE A 108 10.48 0.27 12.68
CA ILE A 108 11.12 -1.00 12.27
C ILE A 108 12.61 -1.02 12.67
N ALA A 109 13.24 0.15 12.79
CA ALA A 109 14.61 0.26 13.28
C ALA A 109 14.72 0.18 14.82
N GLN A 110 13.59 0.11 15.53
CA GLN A 110 13.54 0.11 17.00
C GLN A 110 13.14 -1.28 17.50
N PRO A 111 13.94 -1.91 18.39
CA PRO A 111 13.62 -3.24 18.87
C PRO A 111 12.34 -3.25 19.71
N ALA A 112 11.49 -4.25 19.48
CA ALA A 112 10.35 -4.53 20.33
C ALA A 112 10.77 -5.01 21.73
N ASP A 113 9.86 -4.88 22.71
CA ASP A 113 10.07 -5.41 24.06
C ASP A 113 10.38 -6.93 24.00
N PRO A 114 11.54 -7.39 24.53
CA PRO A 114 11.90 -8.81 24.54
C PRO A 114 10.83 -9.72 25.16
N ALA A 115 10.07 -9.24 26.15
CA ALA A 115 8.97 -10.01 26.73
C ALA A 115 7.82 -10.19 25.74
N ALA A 116 7.48 -9.15 24.98
CA ALA A 116 6.47 -9.21 23.92
C ALA A 116 6.92 -10.12 22.76
N VAL A 117 8.20 -10.05 22.38
CA VAL A 117 8.81 -10.94 21.37
C VAL A 117 8.70 -12.40 21.80
N LYS A 118 9.12 -12.71 23.02
CA LYS A 118 9.02 -14.08 23.56
C LYS A 118 7.57 -14.56 23.56
N ALA A 119 6.65 -13.73 24.03
CA ALA A 119 5.23 -14.08 24.09
C ALA A 119 4.63 -14.32 22.69
N PHE A 120 5.03 -13.54 21.69
CA PHE A 120 4.63 -13.74 20.30
C PHE A 120 5.14 -15.08 19.76
N VAL A 121 6.43 -15.36 19.93
CA VAL A 121 7.04 -16.62 19.45
C VAL A 121 6.40 -17.84 20.12
N ASP A 122 6.08 -17.75 21.41
CA ASP A 122 5.42 -18.83 22.16
C ASP A 122 3.96 -19.05 21.70
N ARG A 123 3.27 -18.02 21.20
CA ARG A 123 1.91 -18.14 20.61
C ARG A 123 1.91 -18.74 19.21
N HIS A 124 3.02 -18.61 18.48
CA HIS A 124 3.14 -19.03 17.09
C HIS A 124 4.17 -20.14 16.85
N PRO A 125 4.02 -21.32 17.49
CA PRO A 125 4.95 -22.43 17.27
C PRO A 125 4.95 -22.94 15.82
N GLU A 126 3.88 -22.69 15.06
CA GLU A 126 3.78 -23.05 13.64
C GLU A 126 4.73 -22.25 12.73
N LEU A 127 5.24 -21.10 13.21
CA LEU A 127 6.24 -20.31 12.49
C LEU A 127 7.67 -20.85 12.66
N VAL A 128 7.86 -21.94 13.41
CA VAL A 128 9.16 -22.59 13.65
C VAL A 128 9.21 -23.97 13.01
N GLY A 129 10.26 -24.22 12.23
CA GLY A 129 10.50 -25.48 11.54
C GLY A 129 10.27 -25.35 10.04
N THR A 130 9.73 -26.41 9.44
CA THR A 130 9.45 -26.45 8.00
C THR A 130 8.02 -25.99 7.73
N ILE A 131 7.87 -24.85 7.06
CA ILE A 131 6.58 -24.26 6.71
C ILE A 131 6.32 -24.52 5.24
N THR A 132 5.27 -25.28 4.95
CA THR A 132 4.86 -25.60 3.57
C THR A 132 3.62 -24.80 3.21
N LEU A 133 3.73 -23.93 2.21
CA LEU A 133 2.64 -23.10 1.73
C LEU A 133 2.17 -23.56 0.35
N ALA A 134 0.86 -23.59 0.13
CA ALA A 134 0.30 -23.92 -1.18
C ALA A 134 0.75 -22.88 -2.22
N GLY A 135 1.29 -23.36 -3.35
CA GLY A 135 1.75 -22.50 -4.46
C GLY A 135 3.25 -22.15 -4.41
N ILE A 136 3.96 -22.54 -3.34
CA ILE A 136 5.41 -22.38 -3.20
C ILE A 136 6.09 -23.75 -3.29
N ASP A 137 7.01 -23.92 -4.23
CA ASP A 137 7.66 -25.22 -4.49
C ASP A 137 8.63 -25.63 -3.38
N ARG A 138 9.30 -24.67 -2.75
CA ARG A 138 10.32 -24.90 -1.71
C ARG A 138 9.77 -24.43 -0.36
N PRO A 139 9.58 -25.35 0.61
CA PRO A 139 9.18 -24.97 1.96
C PRO A 139 10.15 -23.97 2.58
N PHE A 140 9.62 -23.08 3.41
CA PHE A 140 10.46 -22.23 4.24
C PHE A 140 10.99 -23.05 5.41
N THR A 141 12.23 -22.79 5.81
CA THR A 141 12.80 -23.36 7.03
C THR A 141 13.22 -22.22 7.94
N THR A 142 12.53 -22.09 9.07
CA THR A 142 12.73 -21.03 10.06
C THR A 142 13.09 -21.67 11.39
N THR A 143 14.06 -21.09 12.11
CA THR A 143 14.35 -21.47 13.49
C THR A 143 13.60 -20.55 14.45
N ARG A 144 13.49 -20.95 15.72
CA ARG A 144 12.95 -20.07 16.78
C ARG A 144 13.71 -18.75 16.85
N ALA A 145 15.03 -18.77 16.66
CA ALA A 145 15.87 -17.58 16.64
C ALA A 145 15.58 -16.68 15.42
N ASP A 146 15.20 -17.26 14.27
CA ASP A 146 14.78 -16.47 13.11
C ASP A 146 13.46 -15.74 13.39
N VAL A 147 12.47 -16.43 13.97
CA VAL A 147 11.20 -15.83 14.35
C VAL A 147 11.39 -14.75 15.42
N GLU A 148 12.20 -15.01 16.44
CA GLU A 148 12.56 -14.03 17.48
C GLU A 148 13.21 -12.79 16.87
N ARG A 149 14.14 -12.95 15.93
CA ARG A 149 14.83 -11.84 15.26
C ARG A 149 13.86 -11.01 14.42
N THR A 150 12.99 -11.65 13.64
CA THR A 150 11.97 -10.96 12.84
C THR A 150 10.96 -10.26 13.72
N ALA A 151 10.45 -10.91 14.76
CA ALA A 151 9.52 -10.31 15.72
C ALA A 151 10.16 -9.13 16.46
N ALA A 152 11.42 -9.25 16.91
CA ALA A 152 12.14 -8.14 17.53
C ALA A 152 12.25 -6.91 16.63
N LYS A 153 12.33 -7.11 15.31
CA LYS A 153 12.42 -6.04 14.31
C LYS A 153 11.06 -5.41 13.97
N PHE A 154 9.99 -6.20 13.83
CA PHE A 154 8.73 -5.72 13.28
C PHE A 154 7.57 -5.60 14.28
N LEU A 155 7.64 -6.24 15.45
CA LEU A 155 6.50 -6.30 16.37
C LEU A 155 6.13 -4.91 16.92
N LEU A 156 7.12 -4.08 17.25
CA LEU A 156 6.86 -2.70 17.68
C LEU A 156 6.18 -1.88 16.58
N ALA A 157 6.67 -1.99 15.35
CA ALA A 157 6.08 -1.31 14.20
C ALA A 157 4.61 -1.69 14.00
N VAL A 158 4.29 -2.99 14.12
CA VAL A 158 2.90 -3.47 14.05
C VAL A 158 2.05 -2.92 15.21
N GLN A 159 2.58 -2.89 16.44
CA GLN A 159 1.88 -2.33 17.59
C GLN A 159 1.57 -0.83 17.42
N GLU A 160 2.51 -0.07 16.84
CA GLU A 160 2.28 1.34 16.50
C GLU A 160 1.21 1.50 15.41
N ALA A 161 1.21 0.62 14.39
CA ALA A 161 0.11 0.59 13.44
C ALA A 161 -1.24 0.31 14.11
N GLY A 162 -1.28 -0.60 15.08
CA GLY A 162 -2.47 -0.87 15.89
C GLY A 162 -2.96 0.37 16.66
N LYS A 163 -2.05 1.18 17.22
CA LYS A 163 -2.40 2.44 17.90
C LYS A 163 -3.04 3.43 16.93
N VAL A 164 -2.43 3.63 15.75
CA VAL A 164 -2.98 4.51 14.70
C VAL A 164 -4.34 4.02 14.21
N TYR A 165 -4.48 2.71 13.95
CA TYR A 165 -5.74 2.10 13.54
C TYR A 165 -6.86 2.34 14.57
N ARG A 166 -6.59 2.04 15.86
CA ARG A 166 -7.57 2.25 16.93
C ARG A 166 -7.96 3.71 17.08
N HIS A 167 -7.01 4.62 16.88
CA HIS A 167 -7.29 6.06 16.87
C HIS A 167 -8.25 6.44 15.74
N ILE A 168 -8.00 5.98 14.51
CA ILE A 168 -8.91 6.22 13.37
C ILE A 168 -10.29 5.60 13.65
N VAL A 169 -10.36 4.39 14.21
CA VAL A 169 -11.61 3.74 14.62
C VAL A 169 -12.37 4.58 15.64
N SER A 170 -11.70 5.22 16.59
CA SER A 170 -12.36 6.05 17.60
C SER A 170 -13.11 7.25 16.99
N VAL A 171 -12.70 7.70 15.81
CA VAL A 171 -13.30 8.83 15.09
C VAL A 171 -14.30 8.35 14.02
N LYS A 172 -13.92 7.35 13.21
CA LYS A 172 -14.70 6.93 12.03
C LYS A 172 -15.62 5.74 12.28
N GLY A 173 -15.33 4.92 13.29
CA GLY A 173 -15.96 3.63 13.54
C GLY A 173 -15.32 2.48 12.78
N VAL A 174 -15.55 1.26 13.27
CA VAL A 174 -15.01 0.01 12.69
C VAL A 174 -15.59 -0.24 11.30
N GLY A 175 -14.73 -0.63 10.36
CA GLY A 175 -15.13 -1.00 8.99
C GLY A 175 -15.57 0.18 8.12
N ARG A 176 -15.26 1.42 8.52
CA ARG A 176 -15.65 2.65 7.81
C ARG A 176 -14.53 3.24 6.95
N PHE A 177 -13.41 2.52 6.80
CA PHE A 177 -12.24 2.91 6.02
C PHE A 177 -11.41 1.68 5.61
N VAL A 178 -10.50 1.85 4.66
CA VAL A 178 -9.50 0.87 4.22
C VAL A 178 -8.19 1.12 4.98
N PRO A 179 -7.75 0.20 5.86
CA PRO A 179 -6.43 0.27 6.46
C PRO A 179 -5.37 -0.42 5.57
N GLU A 180 -4.28 0.31 5.33
CA GLU A 180 -3.01 -0.19 4.79
C GLU A 180 -1.92 -0.05 5.86
N ILE A 181 -1.03 -1.04 5.95
CA ILE A 181 0.24 -0.88 6.68
C ILE A 181 1.38 -0.83 5.65
N SER A 182 2.21 0.22 5.74
CA SER A 182 3.37 0.43 4.88
C SER A 182 4.68 0.17 5.61
N MET A 183 5.55 -0.63 4.98
CA MET A 183 6.89 -1.00 5.45
C MET A 183 7.93 -0.87 4.33
N ASP A 184 7.62 -0.13 3.27
CA ASP A 184 8.42 -0.03 2.04
C ASP A 184 9.65 0.87 2.21
N GLU A 185 9.58 1.87 3.10
CA GLU A 185 10.67 2.80 3.43
C GLU A 185 11.68 2.24 4.46
N THR A 186 11.87 0.91 4.54
CA THR A 186 12.89 0.28 5.40
C THR A 186 14.24 0.10 4.71
N ASP A 187 15.30 -0.21 5.46
CA ASP A 187 16.64 -0.44 4.87
C ASP A 187 16.78 -1.77 4.14
N SER A 188 16.04 -2.79 4.57
CA SER A 188 16.12 -4.16 4.04
C SER A 188 14.77 -4.63 3.53
N PRO A 189 14.73 -5.35 2.38
CA PRO A 189 13.51 -5.94 1.87
C PRO A 189 13.01 -7.01 2.84
N GLN A 190 11.68 -7.19 2.89
CA GLN A 190 11.10 -8.31 3.64
C GLN A 190 11.08 -9.54 2.75
N THR A 191 11.60 -10.65 3.28
CA THR A 191 11.48 -11.96 2.64
C THR A 191 10.09 -12.55 2.86
N PRO A 192 9.62 -13.50 2.01
CA PRO A 192 8.32 -14.13 2.21
C PRO A 192 8.10 -14.77 3.61
N PRO A 193 9.09 -15.44 4.25
CA PRO A 193 8.94 -15.89 5.64
C PRO A 193 8.79 -14.75 6.64
N GLU A 194 9.49 -13.62 6.44
CA GLU A 194 9.33 -12.43 7.30
C GLU A 194 7.95 -11.81 7.11
N LEU A 195 7.44 -11.73 5.88
CA LEU A 195 6.08 -11.27 5.59
C LEU A 195 5.04 -12.14 6.31
N LEU A 196 5.22 -13.47 6.34
CA LEU A 196 4.32 -14.36 7.08
C LEU A 196 4.30 -14.04 8.58
N ILE A 197 5.46 -13.83 9.18
CA ILE A 197 5.60 -13.46 10.60
C ILE A 197 4.96 -12.10 10.88
N ILE A 198 5.15 -11.12 9.99
CA ILE A 198 4.54 -9.79 10.07
C ILE A 198 3.01 -9.89 10.02
N LEU A 199 2.45 -10.68 9.09
CA LEU A 199 1.01 -10.85 8.96
C LEU A 199 0.39 -11.55 10.18
N ALA A 200 1.09 -12.50 10.79
CA ALA A 200 0.68 -13.09 12.06
C ALA A 200 0.64 -12.04 13.18
N ALA A 201 1.67 -11.19 13.28
CA ALA A 201 1.69 -10.09 14.26
C ALA A 201 0.57 -9.07 14.03
N ILE A 202 0.26 -8.74 12.77
CA ILE A 202 -0.84 -7.82 12.42
C ILE A 202 -2.20 -8.39 12.82
N ALA A 203 -2.38 -9.71 12.64
CA ALA A 203 -3.59 -10.40 13.08
C ALA A 203 -3.72 -10.41 14.62
N ASP A 204 -2.62 -10.68 15.33
CA ASP A 204 -2.55 -10.61 16.80
C ASP A 204 -2.91 -9.21 17.34
N GLU A 205 -2.50 -8.15 16.64
CA GLU A 205 -2.82 -6.76 16.98
C GLU A 205 -4.28 -6.39 16.65
N GLY A 206 -5.00 -7.25 15.94
CA GLY A 206 -6.42 -7.08 15.59
C GLY A 206 -6.67 -6.01 14.53
N VAL A 207 -5.71 -5.77 13.63
CA VAL A 207 -5.83 -4.77 12.56
C VAL A 207 -6.29 -5.45 11.26
N PRO A 208 -7.53 -5.22 10.78
CA PRO A 208 -8.07 -5.87 9.58
C PRO A 208 -7.58 -5.15 8.31
N ILE A 209 -6.27 -5.20 8.04
CA ILE A 209 -5.66 -4.62 6.84
C ILE A 209 -6.24 -5.20 5.56
N GLN A 210 -6.49 -4.34 4.57
CA GLN A 210 -6.91 -4.77 3.23
C GLN A 210 -5.78 -4.65 2.22
N THR A 211 -4.74 -3.90 2.54
CA THR A 211 -3.52 -3.82 1.76
C THR A 211 -2.28 -3.80 2.67
N ILE A 212 -1.17 -4.31 2.16
CA ILE A 212 0.14 -4.24 2.82
C ILE A 212 1.20 -3.88 1.80
N ALA A 213 2.06 -2.92 2.13
CA ALA A 213 3.17 -2.51 1.28
C ALA A 213 4.50 -2.97 1.91
N PRO A 214 4.99 -4.18 1.59
CA PRO A 214 6.33 -4.58 1.98
C PRO A 214 7.37 -3.85 1.11
N LYS A 215 8.61 -3.81 1.60
CA LYS A 215 9.77 -3.49 0.79
C LYS A 215 10.18 -4.71 -0.03
N PHE A 216 10.05 -4.61 -1.34
CA PHE A 216 10.51 -5.62 -2.30
C PHE A 216 12.03 -5.58 -2.54
N THR A 217 12.61 -6.70 -2.96
CA THR A 217 14.00 -6.75 -3.42
C THR A 217 14.21 -5.92 -4.69
N GLY A 218 15.39 -5.29 -4.80
CA GLY A 218 15.74 -4.36 -5.87
C GLY A 218 15.49 -2.91 -5.47
N ARG A 219 15.48 -2.02 -6.45
CA ARG A 219 15.29 -0.58 -6.21
C ARG A 219 14.08 -0.04 -6.96
N PHE A 220 13.22 0.64 -6.22
CA PHE A 220 12.01 1.31 -6.70
C PHE A 220 12.21 2.83 -6.70
N ASN A 221 13.19 3.31 -7.45
CA ASN A 221 13.50 4.74 -7.52
C ASN A 221 12.34 5.51 -8.17
N LYS A 222 12.12 6.77 -7.73
CA LYS A 222 11.06 7.63 -8.25
C LYS A 222 11.36 8.06 -9.70
N GLY A 223 10.35 8.03 -10.57
CA GLY A 223 10.44 8.51 -11.96
C GLY A 223 11.26 7.63 -12.91
N VAL A 224 11.67 6.43 -12.49
CA VAL A 224 12.47 5.50 -13.32
C VAL A 224 12.01 4.06 -13.14
N ASP A 225 12.42 3.20 -14.06
CA ASP A 225 12.11 1.76 -14.04
C ASP A 225 12.80 1.03 -12.87
N TYR A 226 12.30 -0.17 -12.59
CA TYR A 226 12.85 -1.08 -11.58
C TYR A 226 14.31 -1.43 -11.88
N VAL A 227 15.13 -1.49 -10.83
CA VAL A 227 16.53 -1.93 -10.94
C VAL A 227 16.78 -3.13 -10.03
N GLY A 228 16.97 -4.31 -10.63
CA GLY A 228 17.23 -5.57 -9.94
C GLY A 228 17.09 -6.78 -10.87
N ASP A 229 17.04 -7.98 -10.29
CA ASP A 229 16.77 -9.23 -11.02
C ASP A 229 15.25 -9.43 -11.17
N LEU A 230 14.75 -9.33 -12.40
CA LEU A 230 13.33 -9.49 -12.72
C LEU A 230 12.80 -10.89 -12.40
N ALA A 231 13.61 -11.92 -12.58
CA ALA A 231 13.20 -13.29 -12.28
C ALA A 231 13.14 -13.52 -10.76
N GLN A 232 14.03 -12.88 -10.00
CA GLN A 232 13.95 -12.85 -8.54
C GLN A 232 12.69 -12.14 -8.07
N PHE A 233 12.44 -10.93 -8.58
CA PHE A 233 11.22 -10.18 -8.25
C PHE A 233 9.96 -10.99 -8.55
N GLU A 234 9.86 -11.63 -9.73
CA GLU A 234 8.69 -12.44 -10.08
C GLU A 234 8.48 -13.62 -9.13
N ARG A 235 9.55 -14.31 -8.70
CA ARG A 235 9.47 -15.39 -7.72
C ARG A 235 8.99 -14.89 -6.37
N GLU A 236 9.63 -13.87 -5.83
CA GLU A 236 9.30 -13.30 -4.51
C GLU A 236 7.87 -12.76 -4.50
N PHE A 237 7.44 -12.04 -5.54
CA PHE A 237 6.07 -11.56 -5.65
C PHE A 237 5.04 -12.71 -5.71
N ASN A 238 5.35 -13.83 -6.36
CA ASN A 238 4.50 -15.02 -6.34
C ASN A 238 4.42 -15.65 -4.93
N ASP A 239 5.55 -15.74 -4.24
CA ASP A 239 5.64 -16.31 -2.89
C ASP A 239 4.88 -15.44 -1.89
N ASP A 240 5.00 -14.12 -1.98
CA ASP A 240 4.28 -13.16 -1.13
C ASP A 240 2.75 -13.27 -1.30
N LEU A 241 2.26 -13.49 -2.53
CA LEU A 241 0.84 -13.75 -2.77
C LEU A 241 0.38 -15.06 -2.12
N CYS A 242 1.22 -16.10 -2.12
CA CYS A 242 0.93 -17.37 -1.45
C CYS A 242 0.95 -17.21 0.08
N VAL A 243 1.87 -16.41 0.60
CA VAL A 243 1.97 -16.04 2.02
C VAL A 243 0.70 -15.31 2.47
N ILE A 244 0.23 -14.31 1.71
CA ILE A 244 -1.03 -13.62 2.00
C ILE A 244 -2.20 -14.60 2.00
N ALA A 245 -2.31 -15.45 0.97
CA ALA A 245 -3.40 -16.42 0.87
C ALA A 245 -3.41 -17.42 2.04
N HIS A 246 -2.23 -17.79 2.55
CA HIS A 246 -2.11 -18.60 3.76
C HIS A 246 -2.51 -17.81 5.00
N ALA A 247 -1.97 -16.60 5.20
CA ALA A 247 -2.23 -15.77 6.37
C ALA A 247 -3.71 -15.40 6.52
N VAL A 248 -4.42 -15.13 5.42
CA VAL A 248 -5.87 -14.93 5.40
C VAL A 248 -6.61 -16.13 6.00
N LYS A 249 -6.22 -17.35 5.63
CA LYS A 249 -6.88 -18.58 6.12
C LYS A 249 -6.48 -18.92 7.56
N GLN A 250 -5.20 -18.77 7.88
CA GLN A 250 -4.62 -19.19 9.15
C GLN A 250 -4.90 -18.19 10.27
N TYR A 251 -4.83 -16.90 9.99
CA TYR A 251 -4.89 -15.82 10.98
C TYR A 251 -6.15 -14.96 10.88
N GLY A 252 -7.08 -15.28 9.97
CA GLY A 252 -8.36 -14.57 9.86
C GLY A 252 -8.25 -13.14 9.34
N LEU A 253 -7.18 -12.81 8.63
CA LEU A 253 -7.05 -11.52 7.93
C LEU A 253 -8.12 -11.37 6.84
N PRO A 254 -8.48 -10.13 6.43
CA PRO A 254 -9.51 -9.90 5.43
C PRO A 254 -9.27 -10.67 4.13
N ALA A 255 -10.32 -11.29 3.60
CA ALA A 255 -10.23 -12.11 2.39
C ALA A 255 -9.80 -11.33 1.13
N ASN A 256 -9.89 -10.00 1.16
CA ASN A 256 -9.45 -9.11 0.09
C ASN A 256 -8.05 -8.51 0.32
N LEU A 257 -7.31 -8.95 1.34
CA LEU A 257 -5.93 -8.52 1.58
C LEU A 257 -5.09 -8.74 0.31
N LYS A 258 -4.40 -7.68 -0.11
CA LYS A 258 -3.57 -7.68 -1.32
C LYS A 258 -2.26 -6.90 -1.13
N LEU A 259 -1.27 -7.22 -1.95
CA LEU A 259 -0.02 -6.47 -2.01
C LEU A 259 -0.27 -5.05 -2.53
N SER A 260 0.45 -4.10 -1.94
CA SER A 260 0.52 -2.72 -2.36
C SER A 260 1.93 -2.39 -2.84
N VAL A 261 2.06 -1.96 -4.10
CA VAL A 261 3.33 -1.60 -4.72
C VAL A 261 3.50 -0.09 -4.64
N HIS A 262 4.27 0.35 -3.66
CA HIS A 262 4.68 1.73 -3.48
C HIS A 262 5.79 2.13 -4.45
N SER A 263 5.92 3.44 -4.71
CA SER A 263 6.77 3.97 -5.80
C SER A 263 6.52 3.23 -7.13
N GLY A 264 5.26 2.91 -7.38
CA GLY A 264 4.83 1.98 -8.40
C GLY A 264 4.86 2.56 -9.81
N SER A 265 4.90 3.89 -9.97
CA SER A 265 4.98 4.52 -11.30
C SER A 265 6.26 4.13 -12.04
N ASP A 266 6.17 4.08 -13.37
CA ASP A 266 7.30 3.94 -14.29
C ASP A 266 8.04 2.59 -14.20
N LYS A 267 7.53 1.62 -13.41
CA LYS A 267 8.10 0.27 -13.21
C LYS A 267 7.72 -0.71 -14.33
N PHE A 268 7.85 -0.28 -15.58
CA PHE A 268 7.36 -1.02 -16.75
C PHE A 268 7.91 -2.45 -16.86
N SER A 269 9.17 -2.67 -16.47
CA SER A 269 9.82 -3.99 -16.56
C SER A 269 9.19 -5.06 -15.66
N ILE A 270 8.55 -4.68 -14.54
CA ILE A 270 7.96 -5.62 -13.58
C ILE A 270 6.45 -5.80 -13.74
N TYR A 271 5.74 -4.90 -14.43
CA TYR A 271 4.30 -5.05 -14.64
C TYR A 271 3.90 -6.36 -15.34
N PRO A 272 4.64 -6.91 -16.33
CA PRO A 272 4.32 -8.20 -16.91
C PRO A 272 4.39 -9.36 -15.90
N ALA A 273 5.37 -9.33 -14.99
CA ALA A 273 5.51 -10.32 -13.92
C ALA A 273 4.35 -10.22 -12.92
N ILE A 274 4.01 -9.01 -12.47
CA ILE A 274 2.86 -8.74 -11.62
C ILE A 274 1.58 -9.29 -12.27
N ARG A 275 1.31 -8.94 -13.54
CA ARG A 275 0.13 -9.43 -14.27
C ARG A 275 0.04 -10.96 -14.29
N ARG A 276 1.14 -11.66 -14.60
CA ARG A 276 1.17 -13.13 -14.63
C ARG A 276 0.89 -13.72 -13.25
N ALA A 277 1.50 -13.17 -12.20
CA ALA A 277 1.30 -13.62 -10.83
C ALA A 277 -0.16 -13.45 -10.37
N LEU A 278 -0.75 -12.27 -10.63
CA LEU A 278 -2.15 -11.98 -10.31
C LEU A 278 -3.12 -12.93 -11.03
N ALA A 279 -2.86 -13.23 -12.30
CA ALA A 279 -3.66 -14.19 -13.06
C ALA A 279 -3.52 -15.62 -12.51
N LYS A 280 -2.29 -16.05 -12.19
CA LYS A 280 -2.01 -17.39 -11.64
C LYS A 280 -2.71 -17.62 -10.30
N HIS A 281 -2.69 -16.63 -9.41
CA HIS A 281 -3.20 -16.77 -8.04
C HIS A 281 -4.61 -16.22 -7.84
N GLY A 282 -5.20 -15.62 -8.88
CA GLY A 282 -6.50 -14.94 -8.78
C GLY A 282 -6.48 -13.71 -7.85
N ALA A 283 -5.30 -13.19 -7.51
CA ALA A 283 -5.10 -12.14 -6.53
C ALA A 283 -5.42 -10.73 -7.04
N GLY A 284 -5.62 -9.80 -6.11
CA GLY A 284 -5.69 -8.37 -6.36
C GLY A 284 -4.34 -7.67 -6.19
N VAL A 285 -4.26 -6.40 -6.55
CA VAL A 285 -3.11 -5.53 -6.27
C VAL A 285 -3.56 -4.10 -6.02
N HIS A 286 -2.80 -3.37 -5.21
CA HIS A 286 -2.80 -1.92 -5.19
C HIS A 286 -1.46 -1.41 -5.74
N VAL A 287 -1.45 -0.42 -6.62
CA VAL A 287 -0.22 0.20 -7.12
C VAL A 287 -0.32 1.69 -6.88
N LYS A 288 0.67 2.31 -6.21
CA LYS A 288 0.65 3.75 -5.93
C LYS A 288 1.52 4.53 -6.89
N THR A 289 0.94 5.56 -7.49
CA THR A 289 1.62 6.61 -8.25
C THR A 289 1.40 7.95 -7.56
N ALA A 290 2.28 8.92 -7.82
CA ALA A 290 2.09 10.31 -7.39
C ALA A 290 2.99 11.25 -8.19
N GLY A 291 4.30 11.10 -8.03
CA GLY A 291 5.27 12.01 -8.65
C GLY A 291 5.28 11.99 -10.18
N THR A 292 4.88 10.88 -10.81
CA THR A 292 4.78 10.79 -12.28
C THR A 292 3.71 11.72 -12.84
N THR A 293 2.58 11.93 -12.13
CA THR A 293 1.56 12.91 -12.51
C THR A 293 2.16 14.31 -12.62
N TRP A 294 3.01 14.70 -11.67
CA TRP A 294 3.73 15.96 -11.72
C TRP A 294 4.73 16.04 -12.88
N LEU A 295 5.39 14.94 -13.23
CA LEU A 295 6.28 14.92 -14.40
C LEU A 295 5.49 15.15 -15.70
N GLU A 296 4.28 14.59 -15.81
CA GLU A 296 3.39 14.85 -16.95
C GLU A 296 2.89 16.31 -16.99
N GLU A 297 2.60 16.93 -15.84
CA GLU A 297 2.28 18.37 -15.76
C GLU A 297 3.45 19.22 -16.29
N VAL A 298 4.69 18.89 -15.93
CA VAL A 298 5.91 19.57 -16.43
C VAL A 298 6.11 19.33 -17.92
N ILE A 299 5.88 18.11 -18.41
CA ILE A 299 5.93 17.80 -19.85
C ILE A 299 4.90 18.64 -20.60
N GLY A 300 3.66 18.73 -20.10
CA GLY A 300 2.62 19.57 -20.69
C GLY A 300 3.03 21.05 -20.78
N LEU A 301 3.66 21.60 -19.74
CA LEU A 301 4.23 22.95 -19.77
C LEU A 301 5.32 23.10 -20.83
N ALA A 302 6.23 22.13 -20.94
CA ALA A 302 7.30 22.14 -21.92
C ALA A 302 6.77 22.05 -23.37
N GLU A 303 5.79 21.18 -23.61
CA GLU A 303 5.19 20.96 -24.93
C GLU A 303 4.30 22.13 -25.38
N ALA A 304 3.65 22.84 -24.44
CA ALA A 304 2.85 24.03 -24.75
C ALA A 304 3.68 25.18 -25.35
N GLY A 305 5.00 25.20 -25.14
CA GLY A 305 5.87 26.27 -25.63
C GLY A 305 5.66 27.60 -24.88
N GLY A 306 6.15 28.70 -25.47
CA GLY A 306 5.91 30.06 -24.96
C GLY A 306 6.25 30.23 -23.47
N ALA A 307 5.30 30.77 -22.70
CA ALA A 307 5.45 30.98 -21.25
C ALA A 307 5.52 29.66 -20.46
N GLY A 308 4.84 28.59 -20.92
CA GLY A 308 4.91 27.27 -20.29
C GLY A 308 6.32 26.68 -20.37
N LEU A 309 6.93 26.73 -21.55
CA LEU A 309 8.31 26.30 -21.74
C LEU A 309 9.31 27.18 -20.98
N ALA A 310 9.05 28.48 -20.87
CA ALA A 310 9.90 29.38 -20.09
C ALA A 310 9.89 28.97 -18.60
N LEU A 311 8.71 28.69 -18.04
CA LEU A 311 8.57 28.21 -16.67
C LEU A 311 9.23 26.83 -16.47
N ALA A 312 8.99 25.88 -17.39
CA ALA A 312 9.60 24.55 -17.31
C ALA A 312 11.13 24.56 -17.38
N LYS A 313 11.75 25.59 -17.96
CA LYS A 313 13.22 25.78 -17.97
C LYS A 313 13.77 26.43 -16.70
N GLU A 314 12.91 27.10 -15.93
CA GLU A 314 13.29 27.76 -14.68
C GLU A 314 13.30 26.79 -13.50
N ILE A 315 12.36 25.83 -13.51
CA ILE A 315 12.24 24.74 -12.54
C ILE A 315 13.38 23.73 -12.70
#